data_AF-A0A2V8VUQ0-F1
#
_entry.id   AF-A0A2V8VUQ0-F1
#
_cell.length_a   1.000
_cell.length_b   1.000
_cell.length_c   1.000
_cell.angle_alpha   90.00
_cell.angle_beta   90.00
_cell.angle_gamma   90.00
#
_symmetry.space_group_name_H-M   'P 1'
#
loop_
_entity.id
_entity.type
_entity.pdbx_description
1 polymer ?
#
loop_
_entity_poly.entity_id
_entity_poly.type
_entity_poly.pdbx_seq_one_letter_code
_entity_poly.pdbx_strand_id
1 'polypeptide(L)'
;MTDALITAIPAAGDNTTRQVARIWEELLGVPSIGFDENYFDLGGDSSLAVQLFAQIEKVFRVKLPLATLFEAPTIEELARILRPETARSGWSSLVTIQPAGSRPPLFCMHPHGGNVLIYRDLSRYLGSDQPFYGLQSQGLDGRCPPLTRIEDMAAQYVKEIRTVQPHGPYFLGGYCLGGAIAFEVAQQLRAKGEQIALLALFDTMNCSKLRPPSIWDETYQICQRSAFHVANFLSLDSESRAHFFSEKMNALRSRLPVWGSMLLSRFPINSRETVSESRVLGEIWQANERAYLNYIPQPYPGKVTDFRPLKQYRGLHNPDLKWDRLAEGGQEVVVLPVNAPSMLFEPFVKHLAAALRKSIDGVLPTSKAA
;
A
#
# COMPACT_ATOMS: atom_id res chain seq x y z
N MET A 1 -50.71 -26.25 -17.48
CA MET A 1 -49.95 -26.52 -16.26
C MET A 1 -48.58 -25.89 -16.45
N THR A 2 -48.45 -24.65 -15.97
CA THR A 2 -47.27 -23.79 -16.13
C THR A 2 -46.40 -23.94 -14.89
N ASP A 3 -45.22 -24.51 -15.08
CA ASP A 3 -44.11 -24.48 -14.12
C ASP A 3 -43.55 -23.05 -14.10
N ALA A 4 -43.81 -22.34 -13.01
CA ALA A 4 -43.25 -21.02 -12.77
C ALA A 4 -41.91 -21.19 -12.05
N LEU A 5 -40.85 -20.73 -12.73
CA LEU A 5 -39.55 -20.39 -12.16
C LEU A 5 -39.72 -19.67 -10.81
N ILE A 6 -39.31 -20.32 -9.73
CA ILE A 6 -39.00 -19.64 -8.48
C ILE A 6 -37.65 -18.97 -8.68
N THR A 7 -37.68 -17.77 -9.22
CA THR A 7 -36.57 -16.82 -9.11
C THR A 7 -36.49 -16.44 -7.64
N ALA A 8 -35.49 -16.97 -6.93
CA ALA A 8 -35.19 -16.56 -5.56
C ALA A 8 -34.86 -15.06 -5.58
N ILE A 9 -35.77 -14.26 -5.02
CA ILE A 9 -35.51 -12.85 -4.68
C ILE A 9 -34.39 -12.87 -3.62
N PRO A 10 -33.27 -12.15 -3.78
CA PRO A 10 -32.25 -12.10 -2.74
C PRO A 10 -32.88 -11.48 -1.50
N ALA A 11 -32.96 -12.27 -0.43
CA ALA A 11 -33.51 -11.83 0.84
C ALA A 11 -32.80 -10.55 1.27
N ALA A 12 -33.56 -9.53 1.65
CA ALA A 12 -33.04 -8.31 2.26
C ALA A 12 -31.95 -8.68 3.28
N GLY A 13 -30.69 -8.36 2.96
CA GLY A 13 -29.48 -8.96 3.54
C GLY A 13 -29.56 -9.16 5.05
N ASP A 14 -28.97 -10.22 5.58
CA ASP A 14 -29.04 -10.53 7.01
C ASP A 14 -28.59 -9.36 7.92
N ASN A 15 -28.81 -9.48 9.23
CA ASN A 15 -28.49 -8.39 10.17
C ASN A 15 -27.01 -7.94 10.08
N THR A 16 -26.08 -8.85 9.79
CA THR A 16 -24.65 -8.53 9.62
C THR A 16 -24.44 -7.71 8.35
N THR A 17 -25.00 -8.14 7.21
CA THR A 17 -24.92 -7.41 5.94
C THR A 17 -25.46 -5.98 6.08
N ARG A 18 -26.61 -5.79 6.72
CA ARG A 18 -27.19 -4.46 6.97
C ARG A 18 -26.32 -3.58 7.87
N GLN A 19 -25.69 -4.15 8.90
CA GLN A 19 -24.80 -3.41 9.78
C GLN A 19 -23.53 -2.97 9.06
N VAL A 20 -22.92 -3.85 8.25
CA VAL A 20 -21.76 -3.50 7.41
C VAL A 20 -22.13 -2.41 6.40
N ALA A 21 -23.27 -2.55 5.72
CA ALA A 21 -23.78 -1.55 4.79
C ALA A 21 -23.90 -0.16 5.43
N ARG A 22 -24.52 -0.08 6.62
CA ARG A 22 -24.67 1.18 7.34
C ARG A 22 -23.32 1.82 7.67
N ILE A 23 -22.33 1.03 8.10
CA ILE A 23 -20.98 1.55 8.37
C ILE A 23 -20.37 2.13 7.09
N TRP A 24 -20.52 1.45 5.95
CA TRP A 24 -20.01 1.92 4.66
C TRP A 24 -20.69 3.21 4.20
N GLU A 25 -22.02 3.26 4.26
CA GLU A 25 -22.81 4.44 3.88
C GLU A 25 -22.41 5.67 4.71
N GLU A 26 -22.27 5.50 6.03
CA GLU A 26 -21.87 6.58 6.95
C GLU A 26 -20.43 7.07 6.66
N LEU A 27 -19.51 6.18 6.29
CA LEU A 27 -18.09 6.52 6.05
C LEU A 27 -17.83 7.08 4.66
N LEU A 28 -18.42 6.47 3.63
CA LEU A 28 -18.26 6.88 2.23
C LEU A 28 -19.14 8.08 1.89
N GLY A 29 -20.19 8.34 2.69
CA GLY A 29 -21.15 9.41 2.42
C GLY A 29 -22.04 9.13 1.21
N VAL A 30 -22.15 7.86 0.81
CA VAL A 30 -22.98 7.41 -0.31
C VAL A 30 -24.26 6.79 0.26
N PRO A 31 -25.44 7.35 -0.02
CA PRO A 31 -26.70 6.76 0.42
C PRO A 31 -27.05 5.53 -0.43
N SER A 32 -27.46 4.42 0.22
CA SER A 32 -27.96 3.20 -0.42
C SER A 32 -26.94 2.50 -1.33
N ILE A 33 -25.91 1.93 -0.71
CA ILE A 33 -24.87 1.13 -1.40
C ILE A 33 -25.39 -0.30 -1.64
N GLY A 34 -25.29 -0.78 -2.88
CA GLY A 34 -25.54 -2.16 -3.28
C GLY A 34 -24.57 -3.14 -2.61
N PHE A 35 -25.05 -4.32 -2.22
CA PHE A 35 -24.24 -5.24 -1.41
C PHE A 35 -23.05 -5.87 -2.15
N ASP A 36 -23.09 -5.85 -3.48
CA ASP A 36 -22.07 -6.33 -4.42
C ASP A 36 -21.15 -5.20 -4.94
N GLU A 37 -21.37 -3.95 -4.52
CA GLU A 37 -20.52 -2.83 -4.91
C GLU A 37 -19.15 -2.88 -4.24
N ASN A 38 -18.11 -2.58 -5.02
CA ASN A 38 -16.72 -2.68 -4.58
C ASN A 38 -16.32 -1.44 -3.77
N TYR A 39 -15.79 -1.65 -2.57
CA TYR A 39 -15.33 -0.62 -1.63
C TYR A 39 -14.52 0.50 -2.29
N PHE A 40 -13.56 0.11 -3.13
CA PHE A 40 -12.62 1.06 -3.73
C PHE A 40 -13.21 1.75 -4.95
N ASP A 41 -14.11 1.08 -5.68
CA ASP A 41 -14.80 1.69 -6.83
C ASP A 41 -15.82 2.75 -6.35
N LEU A 42 -16.26 2.65 -5.09
CA LEU A 42 -17.03 3.68 -4.37
C LEU A 42 -16.16 4.83 -3.81
N GLY A 43 -14.86 4.87 -4.13
CA GLY A 43 -13.93 5.90 -3.66
C GLY A 43 -13.29 5.61 -2.29
N GLY A 44 -13.45 4.39 -1.77
CA GLY A 44 -12.77 3.93 -0.56
C GLY A 44 -11.25 3.93 -0.73
N ASP A 45 -10.54 4.50 0.25
CA ASP A 45 -9.07 4.52 0.29
C ASP A 45 -8.54 3.88 1.59
N SER A 46 -7.22 3.77 1.71
CA SER A 46 -6.61 3.19 2.91
C SER A 46 -6.93 3.98 4.18
N SER A 47 -7.21 5.29 4.10
CA SER A 47 -7.53 6.13 5.27
C SER A 47 -8.94 5.84 5.76
N LEU A 48 -9.90 5.70 4.85
CA LEU A 48 -11.26 5.29 5.14
C LEU A 48 -11.31 3.84 5.63
N ALA A 49 -10.45 2.96 5.11
CA ALA A 49 -10.38 1.57 5.54
C ALA A 49 -10.05 1.45 7.03
N VAL A 50 -9.15 2.29 7.55
CA VAL A 50 -8.85 2.36 9.00
C VAL A 50 -10.09 2.71 9.81
N GLN A 51 -10.89 3.66 9.34
CA GLN A 51 -12.12 4.02 10.06
C GLN A 51 -13.17 2.92 9.98
N LEU A 52 -13.27 2.28 8.81
CA LEU A 52 -14.16 1.14 8.56
C LEU A 52 -13.88 -0.01 9.51
N PHE A 53 -12.63 -0.45 9.59
CA PHE A 53 -12.26 -1.61 10.40
C PHE A 53 -12.33 -1.30 11.90
N ALA A 54 -12.03 -0.07 12.31
CA ALA A 54 -12.27 0.38 13.69
C ALA A 54 -13.76 0.34 14.08
N GLN A 55 -14.68 0.71 13.19
CA GLN A 55 -16.12 0.59 13.44
C GLN A 55 -16.57 -0.87 13.45
N ILE A 56 -16.02 -1.71 12.56
CA ILE A 56 -16.28 -3.15 12.54
C ILE A 56 -15.83 -3.79 13.87
N GLU A 57 -14.64 -3.48 14.37
CA GLU A 57 -14.15 -3.99 15.65
C GLU A 57 -15.07 -3.55 16.80
N LYS A 58 -15.53 -2.31 16.78
CA LYS A 58 -16.45 -1.77 17.81
C LYS A 58 -17.80 -2.49 17.81
N VAL A 59 -18.38 -2.73 16.63
CA VAL A 59 -19.72 -3.31 16.46
C VAL A 59 -19.70 -4.83 16.63
N PHE A 60 -18.77 -5.50 15.97
CA PHE A 60 -18.73 -6.97 15.88
C PHE A 60 -17.76 -7.62 16.88
N ARG A 61 -16.91 -6.84 17.55
CA ARG A 61 -15.84 -7.35 18.44
C ARG A 61 -14.87 -8.30 17.71
N VAL A 62 -14.73 -8.10 16.40
CA VAL A 62 -13.80 -8.84 15.54
C VAL A 62 -12.80 -7.87 14.97
N LYS A 63 -11.52 -8.17 15.19
CA LYS A 63 -10.42 -7.42 14.58
C LYS A 63 -9.95 -8.14 13.31
N LEU A 64 -9.95 -7.42 12.19
CA LEU A 64 -9.57 -7.94 10.88
C LEU A 64 -8.41 -7.12 10.29
N PRO A 65 -7.51 -7.72 9.50
CA PRO A 65 -6.54 -6.97 8.71
C PRO A 65 -7.25 -6.04 7.73
N LEU A 66 -6.74 -4.83 7.50
CA LEU A 66 -7.20 -3.97 6.40
C LEU A 66 -7.11 -4.66 5.03
N ALA A 67 -6.11 -5.54 4.88
CA ALA A 67 -5.92 -6.37 3.69
C ALA A 67 -7.10 -7.32 3.40
N THR A 68 -8.01 -7.54 4.35
CA THR A 68 -9.27 -8.27 4.12
C THR A 68 -10.06 -7.66 2.96
N LEU A 69 -9.94 -6.35 2.70
CA LEU A 69 -10.58 -5.71 1.55
C LEU A 69 -10.08 -6.21 0.19
N PHE A 70 -8.94 -6.90 0.10
CA PHE A 70 -8.55 -7.57 -1.14
C PHE A 70 -9.33 -8.88 -1.36
N GLU A 71 -9.65 -9.60 -0.30
CA GLU A 71 -10.36 -10.88 -0.34
C GLU A 71 -11.88 -10.72 -0.31
N ALA A 72 -12.36 -9.66 0.34
CA ALA A 72 -13.77 -9.33 0.53
C ALA A 72 -14.01 -7.84 0.30
N PRO A 73 -13.91 -7.37 -0.96
CA PRO A 73 -14.07 -5.96 -1.31
C PRO A 73 -15.53 -5.48 -1.36
N THR A 74 -16.52 -6.33 -1.09
CA THR A 74 -17.95 -5.96 -1.09
C THR A 74 -18.59 -6.09 0.30
N ILE A 75 -19.74 -5.44 0.51
CA ILE A 75 -20.50 -5.54 1.77
C ILE A 75 -20.87 -7.00 2.04
N GLU A 76 -21.35 -7.73 1.03
CA GLU A 76 -21.77 -9.12 1.20
C GLU A 76 -20.60 -10.04 1.58
N GLU A 77 -19.45 -9.90 0.91
CA GLU A 77 -18.26 -10.71 1.22
C GLU A 77 -17.69 -10.38 2.59
N LEU A 78 -17.64 -9.10 2.96
CA LEU A 78 -17.10 -8.68 4.25
C LEU A 78 -18.03 -9.12 5.39
N ALA A 79 -19.34 -9.01 5.20
CA ALA A 79 -20.34 -9.52 6.13
C ALA A 79 -20.19 -11.04 6.32
N ARG A 80 -19.92 -11.79 5.24
CA ARG A 80 -19.67 -13.24 5.32
C ARG A 80 -18.48 -13.59 6.21
N ILE A 81 -17.39 -12.82 6.18
CA ILE A 81 -16.21 -13.01 7.05
C ILE A 81 -16.52 -12.71 8.53
N LEU A 82 -17.42 -11.75 8.77
CA LEU A 82 -17.82 -11.35 10.12
C LEU A 82 -18.80 -12.32 10.78
N ARG A 83 -19.33 -13.31 10.05
CA ARG A 83 -20.22 -14.32 10.62
C ARG A 83 -19.46 -15.23 11.60
N PRO A 84 -20.10 -15.69 12.69
CA PRO A 84 -19.43 -16.48 13.73
C PRO A 84 -18.86 -17.83 13.27
N GLU A 85 -19.38 -18.39 12.16
CA GLU A 85 -19.10 -19.75 11.70
C GLU A 85 -17.89 -19.85 10.75
N THR A 86 -17.34 -18.72 10.28
CA THR A 86 -16.18 -18.72 9.40
C THR A 86 -14.88 -18.83 10.18
N ALA A 87 -14.09 -19.88 9.89
CA ALA A 87 -12.72 -20.02 10.37
C ALA A 87 -11.90 -18.80 9.92
N ARG A 88 -11.30 -18.10 10.89
CA ARG A 88 -10.47 -16.92 10.63
C ARG A 88 -9.09 -17.37 10.20
N SER A 89 -8.59 -16.87 9.06
CA SER A 89 -7.21 -17.09 8.65
C SER A 89 -6.25 -16.48 9.67
N GLY A 90 -5.08 -17.12 9.84
CA GLY A 90 -4.00 -16.58 10.65
C GLY A 90 -3.44 -15.29 10.05
N TRP A 91 -2.86 -14.43 10.89
CA TRP A 91 -2.18 -13.23 10.43
C TRP A 91 -0.94 -13.59 9.60
N SER A 92 -0.73 -12.89 8.49
CA SER A 92 0.43 -12.99 7.62
C SER A 92 0.86 -11.58 7.18
N SER A 93 2.16 -11.35 7.06
CA SER A 93 2.67 -10.13 6.41
C SER A 93 2.48 -10.21 4.89
N LEU A 94 2.56 -11.40 4.30
CA LEU A 94 2.28 -11.64 2.91
C LEU A 94 0.77 -11.66 2.67
N VAL A 95 0.34 -10.70 1.86
CA VAL A 95 -1.02 -10.47 1.41
C VAL A 95 -1.11 -10.80 -0.07
N THR A 96 -2.01 -11.71 -0.41
CA THR A 96 -2.35 -12.02 -1.79
C THR A 96 -3.24 -10.91 -2.34
N ILE A 97 -2.72 -10.11 -3.28
CA ILE A 97 -3.48 -9.02 -3.91
C ILE A 97 -4.09 -9.51 -5.23
N GLN A 98 -3.28 -10.16 -6.06
CA GLN A 98 -3.71 -10.77 -7.31
C GLN A 98 -2.93 -12.08 -7.52
N PRO A 99 -3.51 -13.26 -7.21
CA PRO A 99 -2.76 -14.52 -7.24
C PRO A 99 -2.61 -15.13 -8.63
N ALA A 100 -3.53 -14.81 -9.54
CA ALA A 100 -3.62 -15.43 -10.85
C ALA A 100 -2.60 -14.84 -11.83
N GLY A 101 -2.27 -15.63 -12.86
CA GLY A 101 -1.39 -15.24 -13.95
C GLY A 101 -0.25 -16.22 -14.17
N SER A 102 0.35 -16.15 -15.35
CA SER A 102 1.46 -17.02 -15.77
C SER A 102 2.84 -16.39 -15.62
N ARG A 103 2.88 -15.06 -15.39
CA ARG A 103 4.14 -14.31 -15.22
C ARG A 103 4.74 -14.55 -13.83
N PRO A 104 6.05 -14.31 -13.65
CA PRO A 104 6.67 -14.39 -12.33
C PRO A 104 6.00 -13.43 -11.33
N PRO A 105 5.73 -13.85 -10.08
CA PRO A 105 5.12 -12.98 -9.08
C PRO A 105 5.94 -11.73 -8.75
N LEU A 106 5.26 -10.59 -8.61
CA LEU A 106 5.84 -9.35 -8.09
C LEU A 106 5.50 -9.21 -6.60
N PHE A 107 6.53 -9.09 -5.75
CA PHE A 107 6.39 -8.87 -4.32
C PHE A 107 6.69 -7.42 -3.96
N CYS A 108 5.70 -6.69 -3.43
CA CYS A 108 5.79 -5.28 -3.09
C CYS A 108 5.70 -5.02 -1.57
N MET A 109 6.71 -4.36 -1.01
CA MET A 109 6.82 -4.13 0.44
C MET A 109 6.08 -2.86 0.85
N HIS A 110 5.49 -2.84 2.04
CA HIS A 110 4.69 -1.71 2.52
C HIS A 110 5.47 -0.37 2.60
N PRO A 111 4.80 0.77 2.41
CA PRO A 111 5.34 2.09 2.77
C PRO A 111 5.30 2.33 4.30
N HIS A 112 5.65 3.53 4.75
CA HIS A 112 5.66 3.92 6.17
C HIS A 112 4.38 3.56 6.95
N GLY A 113 3.21 3.66 6.31
CA GLY A 113 1.92 3.33 6.93
C GLY A 113 1.69 1.84 7.19
N GLY A 114 2.60 0.95 6.79
CA GLY A 114 2.58 -0.47 7.12
C GLY A 114 1.63 -1.34 6.28
N ASN A 115 0.51 -0.82 5.81
CA ASN A 115 -0.45 -1.58 5.00
C ASN A 115 -0.10 -1.55 3.50
N VAL A 116 -0.71 -2.45 2.72
CA VAL A 116 -0.42 -2.65 1.29
C VAL A 116 -1.58 -2.27 0.36
N LEU A 117 -2.63 -1.63 0.87
CA LEU A 117 -3.78 -1.18 0.08
C LEU A 117 -3.39 -0.22 -1.05
N ILE A 118 -2.30 0.54 -0.86
CA ILE A 118 -1.74 1.47 -1.86
C ILE A 118 -1.35 0.79 -3.19
N TYR A 119 -1.15 -0.53 -3.19
CA TYR A 119 -0.75 -1.27 -4.39
C TYR A 119 -1.92 -1.80 -5.23
N ARG A 120 -3.16 -1.62 -4.79
CA ARG A 120 -4.35 -2.11 -5.50
C ARG A 120 -4.35 -1.70 -6.96
N ASP A 121 -4.36 -0.40 -7.23
CA ASP A 121 -4.53 0.09 -8.59
C ASP A 121 -3.33 -0.26 -9.47
N LEU A 122 -2.11 -0.26 -8.89
CA LEU A 122 -0.92 -0.73 -9.58
C LEU A 122 -1.07 -2.19 -10.04
N SER A 123 -1.53 -3.08 -9.16
CA SER A 123 -1.75 -4.50 -9.51
C SER A 123 -2.76 -4.65 -10.64
N ARG A 124 -3.89 -3.92 -10.59
CA ARG A 124 -4.91 -3.92 -11.65
C ARG A 124 -4.34 -3.45 -12.99
N TYR A 125 -3.56 -2.36 -13.01
CA TYR A 125 -2.97 -1.85 -14.24
C TYR A 125 -1.80 -2.69 -14.76
N LEU A 126 -1.22 -3.60 -13.99
CA LEU A 126 -0.26 -4.57 -14.52
C LEU A 126 -0.94 -5.71 -15.30
N GLY A 127 -2.26 -5.87 -15.12
CA GLY A 127 -3.10 -6.85 -15.81
C GLY A 127 -3.18 -8.18 -15.04
N SER A 128 -4.23 -8.95 -15.31
CA SER A 128 -4.57 -10.19 -14.58
C SER A 128 -3.57 -11.34 -14.78
N ASP A 129 -2.67 -11.24 -15.76
CA ASP A 129 -1.63 -12.24 -16.01
C ASP A 129 -0.35 -12.03 -15.17
N GLN A 130 -0.30 -10.96 -14.37
CA GLN A 130 0.82 -10.63 -13.49
C GLN A 130 0.46 -10.92 -12.02
N PRO A 131 0.90 -12.04 -11.42
CA PRO A 131 0.69 -12.27 -10.00
C PRO A 131 1.36 -11.18 -9.17
N PHE A 132 0.66 -10.70 -8.14
CA PHE A 132 1.04 -9.57 -7.30
C PHE A 132 0.74 -9.86 -5.83
N TYR A 133 1.76 -9.67 -5.00
CA TYR A 133 1.70 -9.88 -3.55
C TYR A 133 2.22 -8.63 -2.82
N GLY A 134 1.55 -8.28 -1.73
CA GLY A 134 1.98 -7.21 -0.83
C GLY A 134 2.60 -7.77 0.44
N LEU A 135 3.63 -7.13 1.00
CA LEU A 135 4.18 -7.45 2.31
C LEU A 135 3.81 -6.33 3.29
N GLN A 136 2.82 -6.55 4.15
CA GLN A 136 2.36 -5.63 5.19
C GLN A 136 3.14 -5.78 6.49
N SER A 137 3.22 -4.71 7.27
CA SER A 137 4.02 -4.64 8.49
C SER A 137 3.50 -5.58 9.58
N GLN A 138 4.41 -6.28 10.26
CA GLN A 138 4.10 -7.05 11.46
C GLN A 138 3.51 -6.13 12.54
N GLY A 139 2.48 -6.60 13.23
CA GLY A 139 1.87 -5.88 14.34
C GLY A 139 0.70 -4.97 13.95
N LEU A 140 0.34 -4.91 12.67
CA LEU A 140 -0.88 -4.22 12.21
C LEU A 140 -2.18 -4.81 12.79
N ASP A 141 -2.20 -6.08 13.20
CA ASP A 141 -3.29 -6.66 13.98
C ASP A 141 -3.28 -6.25 15.46
N GLY A 142 -2.25 -5.53 15.91
CA GLY A 142 -2.02 -5.18 17.31
C GLY A 142 -1.80 -6.37 18.24
N ARG A 143 -1.51 -7.57 17.72
CA ARG A 143 -1.25 -8.77 18.53
C ARG A 143 0.23 -8.98 18.82
N CYS A 144 1.09 -8.46 17.95
CA CYS A 144 2.54 -8.53 18.09
C CYS A 144 3.17 -7.15 17.93
N PRO A 145 4.33 -6.89 18.58
CA PRO A 145 5.01 -5.62 18.44
C PRO A 145 5.56 -5.44 17.01
N PRO A 146 5.60 -4.19 16.51
CA PRO A 146 6.19 -3.90 15.21
C PRO A 146 7.71 -4.11 15.24
N LEU A 147 8.26 -4.50 14.09
CA LEU A 147 9.71 -4.55 13.90
C LEU A 147 10.28 -3.13 13.76
N THR A 148 11.49 -2.92 14.25
CA THR A 148 12.11 -1.57 14.32
C THR A 148 13.42 -1.46 13.54
N ARG A 149 13.75 -2.49 12.74
CA ARG A 149 14.92 -2.55 11.85
C ARG A 149 14.50 -3.13 10.50
N ILE A 150 15.02 -2.55 9.42
CA ILE A 150 14.70 -3.00 8.06
C ILE A 150 15.24 -4.41 7.81
N GLU A 151 16.39 -4.75 8.39
CA GLU A 151 17.02 -6.07 8.28
C GLU A 151 16.14 -7.17 8.89
N ASP A 152 15.50 -6.88 10.02
CA ASP A 152 14.58 -7.81 10.69
C ASP A 152 13.28 -7.95 9.89
N MET A 153 12.74 -6.84 9.35
CA MET A 153 11.57 -6.86 8.46
C MET A 153 11.84 -7.70 7.21
N ALA A 154 12.97 -7.45 6.55
CA ALA A 154 13.37 -8.19 5.36
C ALA A 154 13.60 -9.67 5.66
N ALA A 155 14.21 -10.02 6.81
CA ALA A 155 14.39 -11.41 7.20
C ALA A 155 13.06 -12.15 7.39
N GLN A 156 12.04 -11.47 7.92
CA GLN A 156 10.68 -12.01 7.97
C GLN A 156 10.09 -12.15 6.57
N TYR A 157 10.14 -11.10 5.76
CA TYR A 157 9.53 -11.11 4.41
C TYR A 157 10.18 -12.13 3.48
N VAL A 158 11.49 -12.36 3.58
CA VAL A 158 12.18 -13.43 2.84
C VAL A 158 11.61 -14.81 3.19
N LYS A 159 11.26 -15.07 4.45
CA LYS A 159 10.65 -16.36 4.84
C LYS A 159 9.29 -16.52 4.19
N GLU A 160 8.47 -15.47 4.20
CA GLU A 160 7.11 -15.50 3.66
C GLU A 160 7.09 -15.52 2.13
N ILE A 161 7.93 -14.72 1.45
CA ILE A 161 8.07 -14.77 -0.02
C ILE A 161 8.42 -16.19 -0.49
N ARG A 162 9.29 -16.90 0.26
CA ARG A 162 9.71 -18.25 -0.09
C ARG A 162 8.65 -19.33 0.12
N THR A 163 7.55 -19.04 0.82
CA THR A 163 6.42 -19.97 0.88
C THR A 163 5.61 -19.97 -0.43
N VAL A 164 5.63 -18.84 -1.15
CA VAL A 164 4.98 -18.67 -2.46
C VAL A 164 5.93 -19.05 -3.60
N GLN A 165 7.16 -18.54 -3.56
CA GLN A 165 8.18 -18.77 -4.58
C GLN A 165 9.49 -19.21 -3.89
N PRO A 166 9.78 -20.52 -3.79
CA PRO A 166 10.95 -21.02 -3.04
C PRO A 166 12.31 -20.58 -3.57
N HIS A 167 12.40 -20.33 -4.89
CA HIS A 167 13.61 -19.99 -5.63
C HIS A 167 13.37 -18.87 -6.64
N GLY A 168 14.42 -18.09 -6.87
CA GLY A 168 14.43 -17.02 -7.86
C GLY A 168 14.40 -17.55 -9.30
N PRO A 169 14.42 -16.62 -10.29
CA PRO A 169 14.63 -15.20 -10.10
C PRO A 169 13.42 -14.46 -9.50
N TYR A 170 13.66 -13.57 -8.54
CA TYR A 170 12.61 -12.79 -7.87
C TYR A 170 12.37 -11.43 -8.54
N PHE A 171 11.12 -10.97 -8.48
CA PHE A 171 10.70 -9.62 -8.83
C PHE A 171 10.24 -8.93 -7.55
N LEU A 172 10.98 -7.89 -7.15
CA LEU A 172 10.78 -7.20 -5.89
C LEU A 172 10.55 -5.71 -6.17
N GLY A 173 9.73 -5.07 -5.36
CA GLY A 173 9.62 -3.61 -5.40
C GLY A 173 8.98 -2.98 -4.20
N GLY A 174 8.91 -1.65 -4.20
CA GLY A 174 8.23 -0.95 -3.12
C GLY A 174 8.34 0.56 -3.22
N TYR A 175 7.38 1.23 -2.59
CA TYR A 175 7.29 2.68 -2.55
C TYR A 175 7.86 3.26 -1.26
N CYS A 176 8.70 4.29 -1.41
CA CYS A 176 9.33 5.00 -0.30
C CYS A 176 10.08 4.00 0.61
N LEU A 177 9.70 3.87 1.90
CA LEU A 177 10.24 2.86 2.82
C LEU A 177 10.22 1.45 2.21
N GLY A 178 9.14 1.11 1.49
CA GLY A 178 8.99 -0.20 0.87
C GLY A 178 10.13 -0.52 -0.11
N GLY A 179 10.66 0.48 -0.83
CA GLY A 179 11.79 0.28 -1.72
C GLY A 179 13.09 -0.01 -0.96
N ALA A 180 13.32 0.63 0.19
CA ALA A 180 14.48 0.34 1.03
C ALA A 180 14.41 -1.06 1.64
N ILE A 181 13.20 -1.49 2.05
CA ILE A 181 12.98 -2.88 2.49
C ILE A 181 13.17 -3.84 1.33
N ALA A 182 12.67 -3.54 0.13
CA ALA A 182 12.86 -4.36 -1.06
C ALA A 182 14.35 -4.54 -1.39
N PHE A 183 15.14 -3.47 -1.24
CA PHE A 183 16.59 -3.49 -1.41
C PHE A 183 17.24 -4.44 -0.40
N GLU A 184 16.88 -4.36 0.89
CA GLU A 184 17.38 -5.28 1.91
C GLU A 184 16.96 -6.74 1.64
N VAL A 185 15.71 -6.98 1.26
CA VAL A 185 15.22 -8.31 0.86
C VAL A 185 16.05 -8.87 -0.30
N ALA A 186 16.39 -8.04 -1.29
CA ALA A 186 17.25 -8.42 -2.40
C ALA A 186 18.67 -8.78 -1.94
N GLN A 187 19.26 -8.00 -1.02
CA GLN A 187 20.57 -8.32 -0.42
C GLN A 187 20.55 -9.67 0.31
N GLN A 188 19.54 -9.91 1.15
CA GLN A 188 19.44 -11.15 1.91
C GLN A 188 19.16 -12.38 1.04
N LEU A 189 18.36 -12.25 -0.02
CA LEU A 189 18.13 -13.33 -0.98
C LEU A 189 19.42 -13.63 -1.77
N ARG A 190 20.13 -12.61 -2.24
CA ARG A 190 21.42 -12.77 -2.93
C ARG A 190 22.47 -13.44 -2.05
N ALA A 191 22.57 -13.06 -0.78
CA ALA A 191 23.45 -13.71 0.20
C ALA A 191 23.13 -15.21 0.38
N LYS A 192 21.90 -15.63 0.10
CA LYS A 192 21.45 -17.03 0.09
C LYS A 192 21.58 -17.71 -1.27
N GLY A 193 22.25 -17.08 -2.24
CA GLY A 193 22.51 -17.63 -3.58
C GLY A 193 21.35 -17.45 -4.57
N GLU A 194 20.31 -16.71 -4.21
CA GLU A 194 19.15 -16.52 -5.07
C GLU A 194 19.37 -15.43 -6.12
N GLN A 195 18.63 -15.50 -7.24
CA GLN A 195 18.68 -14.49 -8.29
C GLN A 195 17.57 -13.45 -8.14
N ILE A 196 17.86 -12.19 -8.48
CA ILE A 196 16.88 -11.10 -8.54
C ILE A 196 16.82 -10.65 -10.00
N ALA A 197 15.68 -10.89 -10.66
CA ALA A 197 15.48 -10.42 -12.04
C ALA A 197 15.16 -8.93 -12.10
N LEU A 198 14.37 -8.44 -11.14
CA LEU A 198 13.99 -7.04 -11.06
C LEU A 198 13.94 -6.57 -9.61
N LEU A 199 14.61 -5.45 -9.34
CA LEU A 199 14.46 -4.67 -8.11
C LEU A 199 13.96 -3.27 -8.48
N ALA A 200 12.67 -3.04 -8.27
CA ALA A 200 11.95 -1.83 -8.68
C ALA A 200 11.69 -0.89 -7.50
N LEU A 201 12.32 0.27 -7.50
CA LEU A 201 12.20 1.25 -6.44
C LEU A 201 11.26 2.39 -6.88
N PHE A 202 10.17 2.63 -6.16
CA PHE A 202 9.21 3.69 -6.48
C PHE A 202 9.45 4.89 -5.56
N ASP A 203 9.92 6.01 -6.11
CA ASP A 203 10.24 7.25 -5.38
C ASP A 203 10.97 6.99 -4.04
N THR A 204 12.00 6.15 -4.12
CA THR A 204 12.72 5.64 -2.94
C THR A 204 14.12 6.24 -2.90
N MET A 205 14.55 6.66 -1.73
CA MET A 205 15.84 7.30 -1.52
C MET A 205 16.67 6.57 -0.48
N ASN A 206 17.99 6.71 -0.55
CA ASN A 206 18.86 6.27 0.52
C ASN A 206 18.82 7.26 1.70
N CYS A 207 17.94 7.00 2.66
CA CYS A 207 17.76 7.88 3.82
C CYS A 207 18.88 7.81 4.86
N SER A 208 19.81 6.84 4.78
CA SER A 208 20.99 6.78 5.67
C SER A 208 21.87 8.04 5.60
N LYS A 209 21.75 8.81 4.51
CA LYS A 209 22.47 10.05 4.25
C LYS A 209 21.60 11.31 4.39
N LEU A 210 20.32 11.17 4.75
CA LEU A 210 19.48 12.32 5.01
C LEU A 210 19.83 12.91 6.38
N ARG A 211 20.13 14.21 6.38
CA ARG A 211 20.04 15.01 7.60
C ARG A 211 18.56 15.04 8.05
N PRO A 212 18.28 15.06 9.37
CA PRO A 212 16.93 15.31 9.86
C PRO A 212 16.35 16.59 9.24
N PRO A 213 15.11 16.57 8.72
CA PRO A 213 14.52 17.75 8.12
C PRO A 213 14.44 18.86 9.15
N SER A 214 14.83 20.08 8.78
CA SER A 214 14.61 21.24 9.63
C SER A 214 13.16 21.69 9.55
N ILE A 215 12.70 22.47 10.52
CA ILE A 215 11.34 23.04 10.52
C ILE A 215 11.05 23.85 9.24
N TRP A 216 12.09 24.42 8.62
CA TRP A 216 12.01 25.13 7.35
C TRP A 216 11.82 24.20 6.16
N ASP A 217 12.46 23.02 6.16
CA ASP A 217 12.28 22.00 5.12
C ASP A 217 10.84 21.47 5.14
N GLU A 218 10.30 21.17 6.33
CA GLU A 218 8.91 20.74 6.49
C GLU A 218 7.92 21.82 6.05
N THR A 219 8.10 23.06 6.50
CA THR A 219 7.23 24.19 6.13
C THR A 219 7.26 24.42 4.62
N TYR A 220 8.44 24.33 4.01
CA TYR A 220 8.59 24.51 2.57
C TYR A 220 7.96 23.37 1.77
N GLN A 221 8.09 22.11 2.20
CA GLN A 221 7.40 20.97 1.59
C GLN A 221 5.88 21.12 1.65
N ILE A 222 5.34 21.60 2.78
CA ILE A 222 3.91 21.94 2.91
C ILE A 222 3.53 23.02 1.90
N CYS A 223 4.29 24.11 1.79
CA CYS A 223 4.06 25.17 0.80
C CYS A 223 4.12 24.64 -0.65
N GLN A 224 5.07 23.76 -0.98
CA GLN A 224 5.17 23.15 -2.30
C GLN A 224 3.98 22.24 -2.63
N ARG A 225 3.52 21.43 -1.66
CA ARG A 225 2.30 20.62 -1.80
C ARG A 225 1.07 21.48 -2.03
N SER A 226 0.92 22.55 -1.24
CA SER A 226 -0.18 23.50 -1.36
C SER A 226 -0.16 24.22 -2.72
N ALA A 227 0.99 24.75 -3.14
CA ALA A 227 1.14 25.40 -4.43
C ALA A 227 0.83 24.46 -5.61
N PHE A 228 1.22 23.18 -5.52
CA PHE A 228 0.86 22.18 -6.51
C PHE A 228 -0.65 21.92 -6.58
N HIS A 229 -1.30 21.74 -5.42
CA HIS A 229 -2.75 21.52 -5.39
C HIS A 229 -3.52 22.75 -5.90
N VAL A 230 -3.03 23.96 -5.61
CA VAL A 230 -3.57 25.20 -6.17
C VAL A 230 -3.36 25.26 -7.68
N ALA A 231 -2.17 24.92 -8.18
CA ALA A 231 -1.90 24.91 -9.62
C ALA A 231 -2.79 23.90 -10.37
N ASN A 232 -2.95 22.69 -9.84
CA ASN A 232 -3.87 21.70 -10.39
C ASN A 232 -5.32 22.19 -10.38
N PHE A 233 -5.78 22.76 -9.27
CA PHE A 233 -7.12 23.34 -9.18
C PHE A 233 -7.36 24.43 -10.22
N LEU A 234 -6.38 25.33 -10.41
CA LEU A 234 -6.47 26.41 -11.39
C LEU A 234 -6.45 25.90 -12.84
N SER A 235 -5.81 24.76 -13.12
CA SER A 235 -5.79 24.15 -14.46
C SER A 235 -7.08 23.43 -14.87
N LEU A 236 -8.00 23.20 -13.93
CA LEU A 236 -9.28 22.54 -14.19
C LEU A 236 -10.35 23.54 -14.64
N ASP A 237 -11.32 23.08 -15.44
CA ASP A 237 -12.53 23.83 -15.75
C ASP A 237 -13.48 23.94 -14.54
N SER A 238 -14.52 24.76 -14.66
CA SER A 238 -15.43 25.08 -13.55
C SER A 238 -16.14 23.86 -12.95
N GLU A 239 -16.49 22.88 -13.78
CA GLU A 239 -17.20 21.66 -13.37
C GLU A 239 -16.24 20.68 -12.68
N SER A 240 -15.05 20.48 -13.24
CA SER A 240 -13.98 19.66 -12.67
C SER A 240 -13.43 20.24 -11.37
N ARG A 241 -13.47 21.57 -11.17
CA ARG A 241 -13.08 22.23 -9.92
C ARG A 241 -14.00 21.88 -8.75
N ALA A 242 -15.32 21.83 -8.98
CA ALA A 242 -16.27 21.48 -7.94
C ALA A 242 -16.07 20.02 -7.49
N HIS A 243 -15.88 19.11 -8.45
CA HIS A 243 -15.54 17.71 -8.18
C HIS A 243 -14.23 17.58 -7.40
N PHE A 244 -13.15 18.21 -7.88
CA PHE A 244 -11.84 18.20 -7.21
C PHE A 244 -11.91 18.75 -5.79
N PHE A 245 -12.66 19.83 -5.56
CA PHE A 245 -12.81 20.40 -4.22
C PHE A 245 -13.57 19.46 -3.27
N SER A 246 -14.67 18.86 -3.74
CA SER A 246 -15.43 17.85 -2.99
C SER A 246 -14.55 16.66 -2.60
N GLU A 247 -13.80 16.10 -3.56
CA GLU A 247 -12.85 15.01 -3.28
C GLU A 247 -11.79 15.40 -2.24
N LYS A 248 -11.24 16.62 -2.33
CA LYS A 248 -10.25 17.09 -1.35
C LYS A 248 -10.84 17.27 0.04
N MET A 249 -12.07 17.77 0.13
CA MET A 249 -12.76 17.93 1.41
C MET A 249 -13.04 16.56 2.05
N ASN A 250 -13.50 15.59 1.26
CA ASN A 250 -13.74 14.23 1.70
C ASN A 250 -12.44 13.55 2.15
N ALA A 251 -11.35 13.69 1.38
CA ALA A 251 -10.03 13.18 1.75
C ALA A 251 -9.46 13.84 3.02
N LEU A 252 -9.71 15.13 3.23
CA LEU A 252 -9.30 15.82 4.46
C LEU A 252 -10.11 15.31 5.66
N ARG A 253 -11.43 15.18 5.50
CA ARG A 253 -12.34 14.64 6.53
C ARG A 253 -11.99 13.21 6.91
N SER A 254 -11.58 12.37 5.95
CA SER A 254 -11.15 10.99 6.23
C SER A 254 -9.77 10.90 6.89
N ARG A 255 -8.87 11.86 6.64
CA ARG A 255 -7.50 11.85 7.19
C ARG A 255 -7.38 12.50 8.56
N LEU A 256 -8.17 13.54 8.84
CA LEU A 256 -8.09 14.30 10.09
C LEU A 256 -8.18 13.42 11.36
N PRO A 257 -9.14 12.48 11.49
CA PRO A 257 -9.21 11.60 12.65
C PRO A 257 -8.00 10.68 12.77
N VAL A 258 -7.51 10.14 11.65
CA VAL A 258 -6.32 9.26 11.60
C VAL A 258 -5.06 10.01 12.01
N TRP A 259 -4.86 11.23 11.51
CA TRP A 259 -3.72 12.08 11.89
C TRP A 259 -3.77 12.53 13.34
N GLY A 260 -4.93 12.94 13.84
CA GLY A 260 -5.09 13.33 15.24
C GLY A 260 -4.76 12.18 16.19
N SER A 261 -5.20 10.97 15.86
CA SER A 261 -4.91 9.78 16.65
C SER A 261 -3.46 9.28 16.51
N MET A 262 -2.84 9.42 15.33
CA MET A 262 -1.38 9.23 15.18
C MET A 262 -0.58 10.21 16.04
N LEU A 263 -0.96 11.49 16.09
CA LEU A 263 -0.30 12.48 16.95
C LEU A 263 -0.42 12.12 18.43
N LEU A 264 -1.60 11.68 18.87
CA LEU A 264 -1.84 11.26 20.26
C LEU A 264 -1.07 10.00 20.64
N SER A 265 -0.76 9.10 19.69
CA SER A 265 0.07 7.91 19.94
C SER A 265 1.51 8.20 20.39
N ARG A 266 1.96 9.47 20.28
CA ARG A 266 3.26 9.92 20.79
C ARG A 266 3.30 10.07 22.31
N PHE A 267 2.15 10.04 22.99
CA PHE A 267 2.04 10.17 24.43
C PHE A 267 1.59 8.85 25.08
N PRO A 268 2.22 8.43 26.19
CA PRO A 268 1.83 7.21 26.88
C PRO A 268 0.48 7.42 27.60
N ILE A 269 -0.59 6.83 27.05
CA ILE A 269 -1.91 6.78 27.71
C ILE A 269 -2.09 5.38 28.33
N ASN A 270 -2.33 5.38 29.64
CA ASN A 270 -2.35 4.21 30.51
C ASN A 270 -3.74 3.55 30.60
N SER A 271 -4.43 3.34 29.46
CA SER A 271 -5.71 2.63 29.42
C SER A 271 -5.54 1.23 28.82
N ARG A 272 -5.94 0.22 29.59
CA ARG A 272 -6.04 -1.21 29.19
C ARG A 272 -7.28 -1.51 28.32
N GLU A 273 -8.07 -0.50 27.98
CA GLU A 273 -9.21 -0.63 27.08
C GLU A 273 -8.74 -0.66 25.63
N THR A 274 -9.27 -1.61 24.84
CA THR A 274 -9.15 -1.79 23.38
C THR A 274 -8.21 -0.81 22.68
N VAL A 275 -7.00 -1.28 22.31
CA VAL A 275 -6.05 -0.50 21.50
C VAL A 275 -6.75 -0.16 20.18
N SER A 276 -7.11 1.11 19.99
CA SER A 276 -7.77 1.57 18.77
C SER A 276 -6.87 1.34 17.55
N GLU A 277 -7.45 1.02 16.39
CA GLU A 277 -6.67 0.79 15.15
C GLU A 277 -5.73 1.93 14.83
N SER A 278 -6.17 3.17 15.05
CA SER A 278 -5.34 4.34 14.88
C SER A 278 -4.07 4.36 15.74
N ARG A 279 -4.15 3.83 16.97
CA ARG A 279 -2.97 3.72 17.85
C ARG A 279 -2.00 2.69 17.30
N VAL A 280 -2.49 1.54 16.84
CA VAL A 280 -1.65 0.52 16.17
C VAL A 280 -0.93 1.13 14.98
N LEU A 281 -1.64 1.91 14.15
CA LEU A 281 -1.03 2.58 12.99
C LEU A 281 -0.01 3.64 13.39
N GLY A 282 -0.24 4.36 14.48
CA GLY A 282 0.73 5.29 15.04
C GLY A 282 2.00 4.60 15.53
N GLU A 283 1.87 3.48 16.24
CA GLU A 283 3.00 2.65 16.71
C GLU A 283 3.78 2.06 15.53
N ILE A 284 3.08 1.53 14.52
CA ILE A 284 3.67 1.04 13.27
C ILE A 284 4.43 2.15 12.54
N TRP A 285 3.82 3.34 12.43
CA TRP A 285 4.45 4.48 11.77
C TRP A 285 5.77 4.87 12.46
N GLN A 286 5.76 5.00 13.79
CA GLN A 286 6.95 5.34 14.58
C GLN A 286 8.03 4.27 14.46
N ALA A 287 7.66 2.99 14.53
CA ALA A 287 8.59 1.88 14.37
C ALA A 287 9.23 1.86 12.98
N ASN A 288 8.42 2.07 11.94
CA ASN A 288 8.87 2.13 10.54
C ASN A 288 9.76 3.34 10.26
N GLU A 289 9.40 4.52 10.77
CA GLU A 289 10.23 5.74 10.65
C GLU A 289 11.59 5.53 11.34
N ARG A 290 11.59 4.97 12.54
CA ARG A 290 12.83 4.61 13.25
C ARG A 290 13.66 3.60 12.46
N ALA A 291 13.04 2.56 11.92
CA ALA A 291 13.73 1.56 11.10
C ALA A 291 14.38 2.22 9.88
N TYR A 292 13.64 3.11 9.20
CA TYR A 292 14.10 3.75 7.98
C TYR A 292 15.28 4.69 8.19
N LEU A 293 15.21 5.52 9.23
CA LEU A 293 16.25 6.50 9.53
C LEU A 293 17.54 5.86 10.03
N ASN A 294 17.46 4.68 10.64
CA ASN A 294 18.63 3.96 11.16
C ASN A 294 19.19 2.92 10.19
N TYR A 295 18.52 2.66 9.07
CA TYR A 295 18.96 1.64 8.11
C TYR A 295 20.17 2.13 7.30
N ILE A 296 21.21 1.29 7.26
CA ILE A 296 22.42 1.53 6.48
C ILE A 296 22.57 0.40 5.45
N PRO A 297 22.21 0.63 4.17
CA PRO A 297 22.31 -0.38 3.12
C PRO A 297 23.78 -0.74 2.83
N GLN A 298 24.01 -1.99 2.45
CA GLN A 298 25.30 -2.46 1.93
C GLN A 298 25.34 -2.31 0.40
N PRO A 299 26.52 -2.47 -0.24
CA PRO A 299 26.59 -2.61 -1.68
C PRO A 299 25.77 -3.81 -2.16
N TYR A 300 24.99 -3.60 -3.21
CA TYR A 300 24.15 -4.57 -3.87
C TYR A 300 24.73 -4.91 -5.25
N PRO A 301 25.17 -6.16 -5.48
CA PRO A 301 25.79 -6.54 -6.76
C PRO A 301 24.85 -6.49 -7.98
N GLY A 302 23.54 -6.39 -7.77
CA GLY A 302 22.55 -6.41 -8.84
C GLY A 302 22.25 -5.03 -9.41
N LYS A 303 21.43 -5.02 -10.45
CA LYS A 303 20.88 -3.80 -11.05
C LYS A 303 19.66 -3.31 -10.27
N VAL A 304 19.50 -1.99 -10.17
CA VAL A 304 18.31 -1.33 -9.62
C VAL A 304 17.57 -0.59 -10.73
N THR A 305 16.24 -0.69 -10.75
CA THR A 305 15.37 0.16 -11.58
C THR A 305 14.65 1.17 -10.68
N ASP A 306 14.99 2.44 -10.82
CA ASP A 306 14.52 3.55 -9.98
C ASP A 306 13.49 4.40 -10.73
N PHE A 307 12.23 4.29 -10.31
CA PHE A 307 11.11 5.05 -10.84
C PHE A 307 10.95 6.35 -10.06
N ARG A 308 11.12 7.49 -10.73
CA ARG A 308 11.12 8.81 -10.10
C ARG A 308 10.04 9.72 -10.66
N PRO A 309 9.44 10.59 -9.83
CA PRO A 309 8.59 11.65 -10.33
C PRO A 309 9.41 12.69 -11.10
N LEU A 310 8.79 13.31 -12.11
CA LEU A 310 9.38 14.36 -12.94
C LEU A 310 9.78 15.57 -12.10
N LYS A 311 8.97 15.91 -11.09
CA LYS A 311 9.26 16.95 -10.10
C LYS A 311 9.47 16.30 -8.73
N GLN A 312 10.69 16.39 -8.23
CA GLN A 312 11.01 16.09 -6.84
C GLN A 312 10.93 17.37 -5.99
N TYR A 313 10.59 17.23 -4.70
CA TYR A 313 10.68 18.36 -3.77
C TYR A 313 12.12 18.87 -3.70
N ARG A 314 12.29 20.18 -3.49
CA ARG A 314 13.61 20.81 -3.40
C ARG A 314 14.33 20.23 -2.16
N GLY A 315 15.58 19.77 -2.34
CA GLY A 315 16.36 19.05 -1.30
C GLY A 315 16.55 17.55 -1.59
N LEU A 316 15.70 16.94 -2.44
CA LEU A 316 15.84 15.54 -2.86
C LEU A 316 16.73 15.36 -4.11
N HIS A 317 17.09 16.45 -4.78
CA HIS A 317 18.14 16.49 -5.82
C HIS A 317 19.56 16.43 -5.23
N ASN A 318 19.77 15.51 -4.29
CA ASN A 318 21.10 15.23 -3.75
C ASN A 318 21.61 13.93 -4.39
N PRO A 319 22.73 13.97 -5.15
CA PRO A 319 23.36 12.78 -5.72
C PRO A 319 23.65 11.68 -4.69
N ASP A 320 23.96 12.04 -3.44
CA ASP A 320 24.30 11.06 -2.40
C ASP A 320 23.09 10.27 -1.87
N LEU A 321 21.86 10.66 -2.25
CA LEU A 321 20.64 9.93 -1.92
C LEU A 321 20.28 8.87 -2.98
N LYS A 322 21.05 8.81 -4.07
CA LYS A 322 20.82 7.90 -5.19
C LYS A 322 21.42 6.52 -4.90
N TRP A 323 20.89 5.53 -5.59
CA TRP A 323 21.29 4.13 -5.48
C TRP A 323 22.49 3.77 -6.38
N ASP A 324 22.96 4.69 -7.22
CA ASP A 324 24.05 4.49 -8.19
C ASP A 324 25.38 4.02 -7.55
N ARG A 325 25.71 4.50 -6.35
CA ARG A 325 26.90 4.05 -5.61
C ARG A 325 26.73 2.73 -4.88
N LEU A 326 25.49 2.27 -4.70
CA LEU A 326 25.17 1.03 -3.99
C LEU A 326 24.86 -0.11 -4.96
N ALA A 327 24.30 0.17 -6.13
CA ALA A 327 23.95 -0.84 -7.14
C ALA A 327 25.13 -1.07 -8.09
N GLU A 328 25.95 -2.08 -7.82
CA GLU A 328 27.15 -2.39 -8.62
C GLU A 328 26.77 -2.90 -10.03
N GLY A 329 25.60 -3.54 -10.17
CA GLY A 329 25.03 -3.93 -11.45
C GLY A 329 24.41 -2.76 -12.24
N GLY A 330 24.54 -1.54 -11.73
CA GLY A 330 24.07 -0.30 -12.34
C GLY A 330 22.68 0.13 -11.89
N GLN A 331 22.35 1.38 -12.24
CA GLN A 331 21.05 1.98 -11.96
C GLN A 331 20.37 2.40 -13.28
N GLU A 332 19.19 1.87 -13.54
CA GLU A 332 18.29 2.38 -14.57
C GLU A 332 17.33 3.37 -13.94
N VAL A 333 17.29 4.61 -14.44
CA VAL A 333 16.39 5.64 -13.93
C VAL A 333 15.26 5.85 -14.93
N VAL A 334 14.03 5.67 -14.46
CA VAL A 334 12.81 5.91 -15.24
C VAL A 334 12.06 7.10 -14.64
N VAL A 335 12.05 8.21 -15.36
CA VAL A 335 11.36 9.43 -14.92
C VAL A 335 9.91 9.40 -15.43
N LEU A 336 8.97 9.52 -14.51
CA LEU A 336 7.53 9.47 -14.75
C LEU A 336 6.93 10.88 -14.68
N PRO A 337 5.95 11.24 -15.54
CA PRO A 337 5.29 12.55 -15.54
C PRO A 337 4.28 12.69 -14.40
N VAL A 338 4.72 12.42 -13.18
CA VAL A 338 3.94 12.38 -11.94
C VAL A 338 4.65 13.17 -10.87
N ASN A 339 3.94 13.51 -9.80
CA ASN A 339 4.56 14.02 -8.58
C ASN A 339 4.74 12.89 -7.55
N ALA A 340 5.76 13.04 -6.71
CA ALA A 340 6.17 12.08 -5.67
C ALA A 340 4.99 11.37 -4.96
N PRO A 341 4.09 12.08 -4.25
CA PRO A 341 3.04 11.42 -3.47
C PRO A 341 1.92 10.82 -4.33
N SER A 342 1.89 11.09 -5.64
CA SER A 342 0.77 10.74 -6.52
C SER A 342 1.04 9.51 -7.39
N MET A 343 2.27 8.99 -7.43
CA MET A 343 2.67 7.95 -8.39
C MET A 343 1.83 6.66 -8.31
N LEU A 344 1.34 6.30 -7.13
CA LEU A 344 0.53 5.10 -6.90
C LEU A 344 -0.98 5.36 -6.92
N PHE A 345 -1.41 6.59 -7.14
CA PHE A 345 -2.82 6.97 -7.14
C PHE A 345 -3.30 7.33 -8.54
N GLU A 346 -4.59 7.17 -8.79
CA GLU A 346 -5.22 7.64 -10.02
C GLU A 346 -5.10 9.17 -10.18
N PRO A 347 -5.01 9.68 -11.43
CA PRO A 347 -4.85 8.94 -12.68
C PRO A 347 -3.40 8.48 -12.97
N PHE A 348 -2.46 8.76 -12.08
CA PHE A 348 -1.02 8.71 -12.34
C PHE A 348 -0.43 7.31 -12.30
N VAL A 349 -1.02 6.40 -11.54
CA VAL A 349 -0.61 4.99 -11.40
C VAL A 349 -0.49 4.25 -12.72
N LYS A 350 -1.28 4.64 -13.73
CA LYS A 350 -1.18 4.13 -15.11
C LYS A 350 0.22 4.29 -15.70
N HIS A 351 0.88 5.42 -15.45
CA HIS A 351 2.22 5.70 -15.95
C HIS A 351 3.26 4.79 -15.29
N LEU A 352 3.17 4.60 -13.97
CA LEU A 352 4.02 3.68 -13.25
C LEU A 352 3.82 2.25 -13.74
N ALA A 353 2.57 1.80 -13.86
CA ALA A 353 2.25 0.45 -14.31
C ALA A 353 2.78 0.16 -15.72
N ALA A 354 2.63 1.10 -16.66
CA ALA A 354 3.14 0.96 -18.02
C ALA A 354 4.68 0.85 -18.04
N ALA A 355 5.36 1.71 -17.28
CA ALA A 355 6.82 1.71 -17.19
C ALA A 355 7.36 0.47 -16.47
N LEU A 356 6.70 0.03 -15.40
CA LEU A 356 7.04 -1.18 -14.66
C LEU A 356 6.83 -2.41 -15.54
N ARG A 357 5.72 -2.49 -16.27
CA ARG A 357 5.48 -3.59 -17.23
C ARG A 357 6.59 -3.71 -18.25
N LYS A 358 7.03 -2.59 -18.85
CA LYS A 358 8.18 -2.57 -19.76
C LYS A 358 9.46 -3.10 -19.10
N SER A 359 9.69 -2.77 -17.82
CA SER A 359 10.85 -3.25 -17.07
C SER A 359 10.76 -4.75 -16.77
N ILE A 360 9.57 -5.26 -16.44
CA ILE A 360 9.32 -6.69 -16.26
C ILE A 360 9.54 -7.43 -17.59
N ASP A 361 8.92 -6.96 -18.69
CA ASP A 361 9.08 -7.57 -20.02
C ASP A 361 10.54 -7.59 -20.49
N GLY A 362 11.31 -6.55 -20.17
CA GLY A 362 12.72 -6.44 -20.56
C GLY A 362 13.66 -7.44 -19.86
N VAL A 363 13.24 -8.03 -18.74
CA VAL A 363 14.04 -9.04 -18.00
C VAL A 363 13.49 -10.45 -18.12
N LEU A 364 12.30 -10.62 -18.70
CA LEU A 364 11.78 -11.94 -19.02
C LEU A 364 12.61 -12.57 -20.16
N PRO A 365 12.84 -13.90 -20.12
CA PRO A 365 13.45 -14.57 -21.25
C PRO A 365 12.56 -14.34 -22.48
N THR A 366 13.14 -13.84 -23.56
CA THR A 366 12.45 -13.82 -24.85
C THR A 366 12.14 -15.27 -25.21
N SER A 367 10.85 -15.62 -25.24
CA SER A 367 10.41 -16.89 -25.81
C SER A 367 11.01 -16.96 -27.21
N LYS A 368 11.99 -17.84 -27.41
CA LYS A 368 12.41 -18.21 -28.77
C LYS A 368 11.16 -18.76 -29.42
N ALA A 369 10.63 -18.03 -30.39
CA ALA A 369 9.62 -18.55 -31.31
C ALA A 369 10.16 -19.89 -31.84
N ALA A 370 9.47 -20.97 -31.49
CA ALA A 370 9.72 -22.30 -32.01
C ALA A 370 9.21 -22.40 -33.44
#